data_AF-A0A8R1I4R1-F1
#
_entry.id   AF-A0A8R1I4R1-F1
#
_cell.length_a   1.000
_cell.length_b   1.000
_cell.length_c   1.000
_cell.angle_alpha   90.00
_cell.angle_beta   90.00
_cell.angle_gamma   90.00
#
_symmetry.space_group_name_H-M   'P 1'
#
loop_
_entity.id
_entity.type
_entity.pdbx_description
1 polymer ?
#
loop_
_entity_poly.entity_id
_entity_poly.type
_entity_poly.pdbx_seq_one_letter_code
_entity_poly.pdbx_strand_id
1 'polypeptide(L)'
;MGPLKRIVGTMDRYVYEDILENTMRPWARANLGRSWVFQQDNDPKHTSVMSQIGFVWISWNGQELERRLKEVRASNANQKFAQLEAAWKSIPMTVVQTLPDSMPRRCQAVIDVKGYPTKY
;
A
#
# COMPACT_ATOMS: atom_id res chain seq x y z
N MET A 1 3.84 0.69 -11.51
CA MET A 1 3.99 0.48 -10.06
C MET A 1 4.33 1.81 -9.38
N GLY A 2 3.79 2.06 -8.19
CA GLY A 2 4.11 3.25 -7.38
C GLY A 2 5.49 3.20 -6.73
N PRO A 3 5.96 4.30 -6.11
CA PRO A 3 7.24 4.35 -5.44
C PRO A 3 7.23 3.52 -4.15
N LEU A 4 8.34 2.82 -3.87
CA LEU A 4 8.56 2.12 -2.60
C LEU A 4 9.61 2.91 -1.79
N LYS A 5 9.25 3.37 -0.59
CA LYS A 5 10.12 4.18 0.26
C LYS A 5 10.47 3.42 1.53
N ARG A 6 11.78 3.30 1.82
CA ARG A 6 12.25 2.81 3.12
C ARG A 6 12.13 3.90 4.16
N ILE A 7 11.55 3.56 5.30
CA ILE A 7 11.53 4.39 6.50
C ILE A 7 12.64 3.90 7.43
N VAL A 8 13.40 4.84 8.00
CA VAL A 8 14.45 4.54 8.99
C VAL A 8 13.97 5.05 10.34
N GLY A 9 13.81 4.13 11.30
CA GLY A 9 13.23 4.44 12.62
C GLY A 9 11.69 4.40 12.63
N THR A 10 11.10 4.96 13.68
CA THR A 10 9.65 5.05 13.83
C THR A 10 9.11 6.18 12.96
N MET A 11 8.08 5.89 12.16
CA MET A 11 7.39 6.89 11.36
C MET A 11 6.54 7.79 12.27
N ASP A 12 6.89 9.06 12.34
CA ASP A 12 6.06 10.10 12.93
C ASP A 12 5.27 10.85 11.84
N ARG A 13 4.50 11.87 12.28
CA ARG A 13 3.70 12.70 11.39
C ARG A 13 4.54 13.48 10.36
N TYR A 14 5.72 13.96 10.73
CA TYR A 14 6.55 14.78 9.85
C TYR A 14 7.19 13.94 8.75
N VAL A 15 7.67 12.74 9.10
CA VAL A 15 8.16 11.76 8.13
C VAL A 15 7.05 11.34 7.17
N TYR A 16 5.84 11.18 7.69
CA TYR A 16 4.66 10.87 6.88
C TYR A 16 4.31 12.00 5.89
N GLU A 17 4.24 13.25 6.35
CA GLU A 17 3.97 14.42 5.50
C GLU A 17 5.06 14.61 4.42
N ASP A 18 6.34 14.44 4.77
CA ASP A 18 7.45 14.48 3.81
C ASP A 18 7.29 13.45 2.69
N ILE A 19 6.95 12.20 3.02
CA ILE A 19 6.74 11.15 2.04
C ILE A 19 5.57 11.49 1.11
N LEU A 20 4.48 12.04 1.64
CA LEU A 20 3.35 12.45 0.82
C LEU A 20 3.72 13.56 -0.16
N GLU A 21 4.38 14.61 0.32
CA GLU A 21 4.69 15.80 -0.48
C GLU A 21 5.80 15.57 -1.49
N ASN A 22 6.85 14.87 -1.08
CA ASN A 22 8.08 14.74 -1.86
C ASN A 22 8.16 13.43 -2.67
N THR A 23 7.36 12.42 -2.33
CA THR A 23 7.36 11.13 -3.05
C THR A 23 6.02 10.84 -3.73
N MET A 24 4.92 10.83 -2.99
CA MET A 24 3.64 10.35 -3.52
C MET A 24 2.95 11.37 -4.44
N ARG A 25 2.84 12.63 -4.03
CA ARG A 25 2.15 13.68 -4.79
C ARG A 25 2.79 13.95 -6.15
N PRO A 26 4.13 14.07 -6.30
CA PRO A 26 4.76 14.26 -7.60
C PRO A 26 4.55 13.04 -8.50
N TRP A 27 4.68 11.84 -7.93
CA TRP A 27 4.46 10.60 -8.68
C TRP A 27 3.01 10.47 -9.16
N ALA A 28 2.03 10.74 -8.31
CA ALA A 28 0.61 10.67 -8.66
C ALA A 28 0.24 11.68 -9.76
N ARG A 29 0.74 12.92 -9.66
CA ARG A 29 0.56 13.93 -10.71
C ARG A 29 1.15 13.50 -12.06
N ALA A 30 2.30 12.85 -12.04
CA ALA A 30 2.97 12.40 -13.26
C ALA A 30 2.33 11.15 -13.90
N ASN A 31 1.76 10.25 -13.09
CA ASN A 31 1.34 8.92 -13.56
C ASN A 31 -0.17 8.65 -13.55
N LEU A 32 -0.93 9.33 -12.68
CA LEU A 32 -2.37 9.08 -12.48
C LEU A 32 -3.27 10.22 -12.98
N GLY A 33 -2.68 11.34 -13.43
CA GLY A 33 -3.42 12.50 -13.93
C GLY A 33 -4.09 13.32 -12.83
N ARG A 34 -5.14 14.07 -13.19
CA ARG A 34 -5.78 15.06 -12.30
C ARG A 34 -6.80 14.48 -11.32
N SER A 35 -7.26 13.25 -11.53
CA SER A 35 -8.32 12.64 -10.73
C SER A 35 -7.86 11.28 -10.22
N TRP A 36 -7.43 11.24 -8.96
CA TRP A 36 -7.02 10.02 -8.27
C TRP A 36 -7.47 10.09 -6.81
N VAL A 37 -7.75 8.93 -6.23
CA VAL A 37 -8.11 8.79 -4.82
C VAL A 37 -6.93 8.18 -4.09
N PHE A 38 -6.50 8.81 -3.00
CA PHE A 38 -5.51 8.24 -2.09
C PHE A 38 -6.23 7.44 -1.01
N GLN A 39 -5.72 6.24 -0.73
CA GLN A 39 -6.27 5.38 0.29
C GLN A 39 -5.19 4.98 1.29
N GLN A 40 -5.56 5.02 2.58
CA GLN A 40 -4.72 4.65 3.71
C GLN A 40 -5.56 4.15 4.89
N ASP A 41 -4.91 3.65 5.93
CA ASP A 41 -5.56 3.27 7.18
C ASP A 41 -5.78 4.50 8.10
N ASN A 42 -6.58 4.31 9.14
CA ASN A 42 -6.95 5.37 10.09
C ASN A 42 -5.94 5.49 11.26
N ASP A 43 -4.65 5.31 10.98
CA ASP A 43 -3.62 5.50 11.99
C ASP A 43 -3.59 6.98 12.44
N PRO A 44 -3.48 7.29 13.75
CA PRO A 44 -3.52 8.66 14.25
C PRO A 44 -2.58 9.63 13.53
N LYS A 45 -1.42 9.16 13.06
CA LYS A 45 -0.46 10.00 12.30
C LYS A 45 -0.95 10.41 10.90
N HIS A 46 -1.96 9.73 10.36
CA HIS A 46 -2.56 9.99 9.04
C HIS A 46 -3.75 10.97 9.10
N THR A 47 -4.17 11.37 10.30
CA THR A 47 -5.31 12.27 10.53
C THR A 47 -5.03 13.73 10.12
N SER A 48 -3.76 14.10 9.86
CA SER A 48 -3.39 15.48 9.52
C SER A 48 -3.75 15.90 8.10
N VAL A 49 -4.07 14.96 7.20
CA VAL A 49 -4.41 15.24 5.80
C VAL A 49 -5.73 14.58 5.45
N MET A 50 -6.79 15.39 5.43
CA MET A 50 -8.17 15.06 5.06
C MET A 50 -8.25 14.15 3.82
N SER A 51 -8.67 12.90 4.01
CA SER A 51 -9.38 12.05 3.04
C SER A 51 -9.85 10.76 3.74
N GLN A 52 -11.11 10.73 4.17
CA GLN A 52 -11.79 9.47 4.48
C GLN A 52 -12.17 8.82 3.15
N ILE A 53 -11.70 7.59 2.88
CA ILE A 53 -12.40 6.53 2.13
C ILE A 53 -11.58 5.21 2.25
N GLY A 54 -12.11 4.31 3.08
CA GLY A 54 -12.36 2.89 2.78
C GLY A 54 -11.22 1.91 2.51
N PHE A 55 -10.50 1.49 3.56
CA PHE A 55 -9.83 0.19 3.85
C PHE A 55 -9.72 -0.89 2.74
N VAL A 56 -8.50 -1.49 2.57
CA VAL A 56 -8.15 -2.83 1.99
C VAL A 56 -6.92 -2.84 1.04
N TRP A 57 -6.55 -1.74 0.37
CA TRP A 57 -5.56 -1.81 -0.73
C TRP A 57 -4.09 -1.96 -0.32
N ILE A 58 -3.64 -1.26 0.73
CA ILE A 58 -2.23 -1.29 1.19
C ILE A 58 -1.90 -2.64 1.84
N SER A 59 -2.85 -3.20 2.61
CA SER A 59 -2.69 -4.48 3.31
C SER A 59 -2.36 -5.62 2.34
N TRP A 60 -3.08 -5.68 1.21
CA TRP A 60 -2.93 -6.79 0.27
C TRP A 60 -1.60 -6.77 -0.49
N ASN A 61 -1.14 -5.58 -0.89
CA ASN A 61 0.15 -5.41 -1.55
C ASN A 61 1.32 -5.78 -0.62
N GLY A 62 1.20 -5.47 0.68
CA GLY A 62 2.15 -5.91 1.70
C GLY A 62 2.21 -7.44 1.84
N GLN A 63 1.05 -8.09 1.92
CA GLN A 63 0.95 -9.55 2.05
C GLN A 63 1.53 -10.29 0.84
N GLU A 64 1.30 -9.82 -0.40
CA GLU A 64 1.86 -10.47 -1.59
C GLU A 64 3.40 -10.33 -1.64
N LEU A 65 3.95 -9.19 -1.20
CA LEU A 65 5.39 -9.02 -1.05
C LEU A 65 5.97 -9.98 0.01
N GLU A 66 5.30 -10.10 1.15
CA GLU A 66 5.70 -11.04 2.21
C GLU A 66 5.64 -12.48 1.72
N ARG A 67 4.60 -12.87 0.98
CA ARG A 67 4.46 -14.20 0.39
C ARG A 67 5.60 -14.51 -0.58
N ARG A 68 5.97 -13.56 -1.44
CA ARG A 68 7.08 -13.71 -2.40
C ARG A 68 8.45 -13.78 -1.73
N LEU A 69 8.62 -13.13 -0.59
CA LEU A 69 9.88 -13.08 0.14
C LEU A 69 9.99 -14.07 1.31
N LYS A 70 8.96 -14.91 1.54
CA LYS A 70 8.88 -15.83 2.68
C LYS A 70 10.10 -16.74 2.83
N GLU A 71 10.72 -17.12 1.71
CA GLU A 71 11.89 -18.02 1.68
C GLU A 71 13.21 -17.28 1.40
N VAL A 72 13.15 -15.98 1.13
CA VAL A 72 14.32 -15.18 0.77
C VAL A 72 14.97 -14.63 2.03
N ARG A 73 16.16 -15.14 2.35
CA ARG A 73 16.96 -14.61 3.47
C ARG A 73 17.71 -13.34 3.04
N ALA A 74 17.74 -12.37 3.95
CA ALA A 74 18.55 -11.16 3.85
C ALA A 74 19.51 -11.10 5.03
N SER A 75 20.77 -10.78 4.76
CA SER A 75 21.81 -10.63 5.78
C SER A 75 21.81 -9.25 6.42
N ASN A 76 21.21 -8.25 5.77
CA ASN A 76 21.10 -6.89 6.30
C ASN A 76 19.87 -6.15 5.73
N ALA A 77 19.55 -5.00 6.34
CA ALA A 77 18.39 -4.19 5.95
C ALA A 77 18.47 -3.63 4.52
N ASN A 78 19.67 -3.36 3.99
CA ASN A 78 19.85 -2.90 2.60
C ASN A 78 19.51 -4.03 1.62
N GLN A 79 19.99 -5.24 1.89
CA GLN A 79 19.69 -6.43 1.10
C GLN A 79 18.20 -6.76 1.14
N LYS A 80 17.57 -6.69 2.32
CA LYS A 80 16.12 -6.88 2.47
C LYS A 80 15.34 -5.85 1.66
N PHE A 81 15.76 -4.59 1.69
CA PHE A 81 15.11 -3.54 0.91
C PHE A 81 15.29 -3.75 -0.61
N ALA A 82 16.49 -4.11 -1.07
CA ALA A 82 16.73 -4.40 -2.48
C ALA A 82 15.88 -5.58 -2.98
N GLN A 83 15.70 -6.62 -2.16
CA GLN A 83 14.81 -7.74 -2.45
C GLN A 83 13.35 -7.31 -2.51
N LEU A 84 12.90 -6.47 -1.57
CA LEU A 84 11.55 -5.88 -1.58
C LEU A 84 11.33 -5.03 -2.83
N GLU A 85 12.30 -4.20 -3.21
CA GLU A 85 12.21 -3.35 -4.40
C GLU A 85 12.17 -4.18 -5.70
N ALA A 86 13.00 -5.22 -5.79
CA ALA A 86 12.99 -6.14 -6.93
C ALA A 86 11.66 -6.89 -7.03
N ALA A 87 11.18 -7.44 -5.91
CA ALA A 87 9.89 -8.12 -5.84
C ALA A 87 8.76 -7.16 -6.24
N TRP A 88 8.75 -5.93 -5.72
CA TRP A 88 7.77 -4.89 -6.04
C TRP A 88 7.73 -4.56 -7.54
N LYS A 89 8.90 -4.37 -8.17
CA LYS A 89 8.99 -4.10 -9.61
C LYS A 89 8.57 -5.30 -10.45
N SER A 90 8.74 -6.52 -9.94
CA SER A 90 8.37 -7.77 -10.62
C SER A 90 6.88 -8.14 -10.54
N ILE A 91 6.07 -7.38 -9.79
CA ILE A 91 4.63 -7.66 -9.70
C ILE A 91 4.00 -7.34 -11.07
N PRO A 92 3.38 -8.33 -11.75
CA PRO A 92 2.72 -8.08 -13.02
C PRO A 92 1.57 -7.08 -12.84
N MET A 93 1.42 -6.16 -13.80
CA MET A 93 0.33 -5.15 -13.76
C MET A 93 -1.06 -5.79 -13.73
N THR A 94 -1.21 -7.01 -14.26
CA THR A 94 -2.46 -7.79 -14.19
C THR A 94 -2.87 -8.04 -12.73
N VAL A 95 -1.93 -8.36 -11.86
CA VAL A 95 -2.17 -8.54 -10.42
C VAL A 95 -2.71 -7.24 -9.80
N VAL A 96 -2.10 -6.11 -10.16
CA VAL A 96 -2.51 -4.78 -9.67
C VAL A 96 -3.88 -4.34 -10.21
N GLN A 97 -4.25 -4.77 -11.41
CA GLN A 97 -5.54 -4.45 -12.03
C GLN A 97 -6.67 -5.34 -11.52
N THR A 98 -6.40 -6.61 -11.20
CA THR A 98 -7.42 -7.52 -10.61
C THR A 98 -7.84 -7.14 -9.19
N LEU A 99 -7.04 -6.32 -8.50
CA LEU A 99 -7.31 -5.80 -7.17
C LEU A 99 -8.57 -4.92 -7.10
N PRO A 100 -8.67 -3.81 -7.88
CA PRO A 100 -9.88 -3.01 -7.99
C PRO A 100 -11.11 -3.86 -8.26
N ASP A 101 -11.01 -4.82 -9.19
CA ASP A 101 -12.11 -5.69 -9.59
C ASP A 101 -12.57 -6.61 -8.45
N SER A 102 -11.69 -6.90 -7.49
CA SER A 102 -12.04 -7.71 -6.31
C SER A 102 -12.73 -6.91 -5.20
N MET A 103 -12.60 -5.58 -5.17
CA MET A 103 -13.10 -4.74 -4.09
C MET A 103 -14.61 -4.82 -3.87
N PRO A 104 -15.46 -4.75 -4.92
CA PRO A 104 -16.91 -4.91 -4.73
C PRO A 104 -17.28 -6.22 -4.03
N ARG A 105 -16.60 -7.33 -4.37
CA ARG A 105 -16.84 -8.64 -3.75
C ARG A 105 -16.39 -8.69 -2.29
N ARG A 106 -15.29 -8.03 -1.93
CA ARG A 106 -14.81 -7.96 -0.54
C ARG A 106 -15.74 -7.09 0.31
N CYS A 107 -16.14 -5.93 -0.20
CA CYS A 107 -17.10 -5.06 0.46
C CYS A 107 -18.44 -5.79 0.68
N GLN A 108 -18.93 -6.50 -0.34
CA GLN A 108 -20.15 -7.29 -0.21
C GLN A 108 -20.02 -8.38 0.86
N ALA A 109 -18.90 -9.11 0.88
CA ALA A 109 -18.67 -10.13 1.90
C ALA A 109 -18.70 -9.55 3.32
N VAL A 110 -18.13 -8.35 3.55
CA VAL A 110 -18.17 -7.65 4.84
C VAL A 110 -19.61 -7.22 5.19
N ILE A 111 -20.38 -6.73 4.21
CA ILE A 111 -21.79 -6.35 4.40
C ILE A 111 -22.61 -7.58 4.79
N ASP A 112 -22.43 -8.70 4.09
CA ASP A 112 -23.17 -9.95 4.32
C ASP A 112 -22.93 -10.48 5.74
N VAL A 113 -21.70 -10.35 6.25
CA VAL A 113 -21.36 -10.70 7.63
C VAL A 113 -21.48 -9.51 8.59
N LYS A 114 -22.20 -8.43 8.24
CA LYS A 114 -22.48 -7.29 9.14
C LYS A 114 -21.25 -6.67 9.80
N GLY A 115 -20.12 -6.62 9.09
CA GLY A 115 -18.87 -6.04 9.59
C GLY A 115 -17.95 -7.02 10.32
N TYR A 116 -18.33 -8.30 10.48
CA TYR A 116 -17.43 -9.31 11.03
C TYR A 116 -16.27 -9.66 10.06
N PRO A 117 -15.18 -10.28 10.56
CA PRO A 117 -14.06 -10.70 9.71
C PRO A 117 -14.50 -11.63 8.58
N THR A 118 -13.90 -11.46 7.41
CA THR A 118 -14.11 -12.33 6.24
C THR A 118 -12.85 -13.13 5.94
N LYS A 119 -12.91 -14.03 4.95
CA LYS A 119 -11.75 -14.80 4.48
C LYS A 119 -10.68 -13.97 3.74
N TYR A 120 -10.95 -12.69 3.47
CA TYR A 120 -10.09 -11.78 2.72
C TYR A 120 -9.19 -10.94 3.63
#